data_AF-A0A941ETC3-F1
#
_entry.id   AF-A0A941ETC3-F1
#
_cell.length_a   1.000
_cell.length_b   1.000
_cell.length_c   1.000
_cell.angle_alpha   90.00
_cell.angle_beta   90.00
_cell.angle_gamma   90.00
#
_symmetry.space_group_name_H-M   'P 1'
#
loop_
_entity.id
_entity.type
_entity.pdbx_description
1 polymer ?
#
loop_
_entity_poly.entity_id
_entity_poly.type
_entity_poly.pdbx_seq_one_letter_code
_entity_poly.pdbx_strand_id
1 'polypeptide(L)'
;MGDSARPTVALVEALSPLDVRGSDLLGALTHQLRTPLTSALGYLELLADGSFGPITPEQADALRTVEASVRRLSGLVDELDPAVAAPARRAAAQEPGPRDGA
;
A
#
# COMPACT_ATOMS: atom_id res chain seq x y z
N MET A 1 -33.22 -3.24 34.48
CA MET A 1 -31.90 -3.10 35.12
C MET A 1 -30.97 -4.10 34.42
N GLY A 2 -30.51 -3.89 33.20
CA GLY A 2 -30.06 -2.64 32.59
C GLY A 2 -28.54 -2.71 32.55
N ASP A 3 -28.02 -3.24 31.45
CA ASP A 3 -26.62 -3.14 31.00
C ASP A 3 -25.57 -4.04 31.68
N SER A 4 -25.42 -5.25 31.13
CA SER A 4 -24.15 -6.01 31.19
C SER A 4 -23.63 -6.21 29.76
N ALA A 5 -23.73 -5.17 28.93
CA ALA A 5 -23.25 -5.22 27.56
C ALA A 5 -21.71 -5.30 27.52
N ARG A 6 -21.24 -6.54 27.40
CA ARG A 6 -20.11 -6.97 26.56
C ARG A 6 -18.80 -6.18 26.73
N PRO A 7 -17.99 -6.49 27.75
CA PRO A 7 -16.61 -5.97 27.87
C PRO A 7 -15.74 -6.24 26.63
N THR A 8 -16.10 -7.22 25.81
CA THR A 8 -15.45 -7.50 24.52
C THR A 8 -15.66 -6.40 23.47
N VAL A 9 -16.82 -5.76 23.42
CA VAL A 9 -17.10 -4.69 22.43
C VAL A 9 -16.32 -3.42 22.78
N ALA A 10 -16.25 -3.07 24.06
CA ALA A 10 -15.46 -1.93 24.54
C ALA A 10 -13.94 -2.10 24.29
N LEU A 11 -13.41 -3.34 24.39
CA LEU A 11 -12.03 -3.62 24.06
C LEU A 11 -11.76 -3.50 22.55
N VAL A 12 -12.68 -3.95 21.70
CA VAL A 12 -12.58 -3.78 20.24
C VAL A 12 -12.63 -2.30 19.86
N GLU A 13 -13.49 -1.49 20.50
CA GLU A 13 -13.55 -0.05 20.26
C GLU A 13 -12.29 0.69 20.76
N ALA A 14 -11.68 0.27 21.88
CA ALA A 14 -10.44 0.85 22.37
C ALA A 14 -9.22 0.52 21.49
N LEU A 15 -9.24 -0.63 20.80
CA LEU A 15 -8.18 -1.07 19.88
C LEU A 15 -8.32 -0.47 18.47
N SER A 16 -9.55 -0.15 18.05
CA SER A 16 -9.86 0.46 16.74
C SER A 16 -9.07 1.75 16.43
N PRO A 17 -8.96 2.75 17.34
CA PRO A 17 -8.20 3.97 17.05
C PRO A 17 -6.68 3.74 16.97
N LEU A 18 -6.15 2.66 17.55
CA LEU A 18 -4.74 2.28 17.38
C LEU A 18 -4.49 1.66 15.98
N ASP A 19 -5.43 0.83 15.52
CA ASP A 19 -5.37 0.20 14.20
C ASP A 19 -5.45 1.25 13.07
N VAL A 20 -6.34 2.25 13.23
CA VAL A 20 -6.47 3.38 12.28
C VAL A 20 -5.20 4.24 12.22
N ARG A 21 -4.57 4.53 13.37
CA ARG A 21 -3.30 5.28 13.39
C ARG A 21 -2.16 4.51 12.71
N GLY A 22 -2.15 3.19 12.86
CA GLY A 22 -1.21 2.32 12.14
C GLY A 22 -1.42 2.39 10.63
N SER A 23 -2.68 2.33 10.17
CA SER A 23 -3.00 2.44 8.74
C SER A 23 -2.67 3.83 8.17
N ASP A 24 -2.90 4.90 8.93
CA ASP A 24 -2.60 6.26 8.47
C ASP A 24 -1.09 6.49 8.33
N LEU A 25 -0.30 5.99 9.28
CA LEU A 25 1.16 6.04 9.21
C LEU A 25 1.68 5.22 8.03
N LEU A 26 1.18 4.00 7.84
CA LEU A 26 1.57 3.15 6.71
C LEU A 26 1.22 3.81 5.38
N GLY A 27 0.02 4.38 5.25
CA GLY A 27 -0.40 5.11 4.05
C GLY A 27 0.49 6.31 3.75
N ALA A 28 0.85 7.10 4.77
CA ALA A 28 1.75 8.23 4.64
C ALA A 28 3.16 7.81 4.19
N LEU A 29 3.71 6.73 4.77
CA LEU A 29 5.02 6.19 4.39
C LEU A 29 4.99 5.66 2.94
N THR A 30 3.96 4.90 2.57
CA THR A 30 3.77 4.40 1.20
C THR A 30 3.74 5.56 0.19
N HIS A 31 2.98 6.62 0.46
CA HIS A 31 2.95 7.80 -0.40
C HIS A 31 4.31 8.50 -0.51
N GLN A 32 5.01 8.67 0.61
CA GLN A 32 6.34 9.29 0.61
C GLN A 32 7.39 8.45 -0.12
N LEU A 33 7.25 7.13 -0.14
CA LEU A 33 8.15 6.22 -0.87
C LEU A 33 7.86 6.15 -2.37
N ARG A 34 6.61 6.35 -2.81
CA ARG A 34 6.27 6.39 -4.25
C ARG A 34 7.08 7.43 -5.00
N THR A 35 7.21 8.64 -4.46
CA THR A 35 7.95 9.74 -5.11
C THR A 35 9.43 9.40 -5.41
N PRO A 36 10.27 9.00 -4.42
CA PRO A 36 11.66 8.66 -4.69
C PRO A 36 11.81 7.41 -5.57
N LEU A 37 10.90 6.44 -5.50
CA LEU A 37 10.93 5.26 -6.38
C LEU A 37 10.61 5.61 -7.83
N THR A 38 9.60 6.45 -8.07
CA THR A 38 9.27 6.97 -9.40
C THR A 38 10.45 7.74 -9.98
N SER A 39 11.07 8.63 -9.19
CA SER A 39 12.26 9.35 -9.65
C SER A 39 13.42 8.41 -9.96
N ALA A 40 13.67 7.38 -9.13
CA ALA A 40 14.72 6.39 -9.38
C ALA A 40 14.49 5.62 -10.69
N LEU A 41 13.26 5.17 -10.94
CA LEU A 41 12.89 4.51 -12.21
C LEU A 41 13.12 5.45 -13.41
N GLY A 42 12.67 6.70 -13.32
CA GLY A 42 12.87 7.67 -14.40
C GLY A 42 14.34 7.92 -14.71
N TYR A 43 15.21 8.04 -13.69
CA TYR A 43 16.65 8.17 -13.92
C TYR A 43 17.28 6.91 -14.51
N LEU A 44 16.82 5.71 -14.12
CA LEU A 44 17.30 4.45 -14.70
C LEU A 44 16.89 4.33 -16.17
N GLU A 45 15.68 4.75 -16.52
CA GLU A 45 15.21 4.82 -17.92
C GLU A 45 16.07 5.80 -18.73
N LEU A 46 16.32 7.01 -18.21
CA LEU A 46 17.21 7.99 -18.87
C LEU A 46 18.65 7.48 -19.05
N LEU A 47 19.18 6.74 -18.07
CA LEU A 47 20.50 6.10 -18.16
C LEU A 47 20.52 5.00 -19.23
N ALA A 48 19.49 4.16 -19.27
CA ALA A 48 19.35 3.10 -20.27
C ALA A 48 19.20 3.65 -21.69
N ASP A 49 18.51 4.78 -21.85
CA ASP A 49 18.33 5.49 -23.12
C ASP A 49 19.58 6.26 -23.56
N GLY A 50 20.63 6.29 -22.74
CA GLY A 50 21.88 7.00 -23.04
C GLY A 50 21.78 8.52 -22.93
N SER A 51 20.76 9.04 -22.24
CA SER A 51 20.55 10.48 -22.04
C SER A 51 21.69 11.16 -21.27
N PHE A 52 22.47 10.38 -20.51
CA PHE A 52 23.68 10.81 -19.79
C PHE A 52 24.98 10.45 -20.51
N GLY A 53 24.90 9.95 -21.75
CA GLY A 53 26.03 9.45 -22.53
C GLY A 53 26.05 7.92 -22.66
N PRO A 54 27.02 7.38 -23.41
CA PRO A 54 27.13 5.95 -23.62
C PRO A 54 27.52 5.22 -22.32
N ILE A 55 26.91 4.06 -22.10
CA ILE A 55 27.23 3.14 -21.00
C ILE A 55 27.96 1.91 -21.54
N THR A 56 28.82 1.31 -20.71
CA THR A 56 29.48 0.05 -21.08
C THR A 56 28.50 -1.13 -20.96
N PRO A 57 28.79 -2.28 -21.61
CA PRO A 57 27.98 -3.48 -21.46
C PRO A 57 27.81 -3.91 -19.98
N GLU A 58 28.87 -3.84 -19.19
CA GLU A 58 28.84 -4.19 -17.76
C GLU A 58 27.96 -3.23 -16.96
N GLN A 59 27.96 -1.93 -17.30
CA GLN A 59 27.07 -0.95 -16.70
C GLN A 59 25.60 -1.22 -17.07
N ALA A 60 25.33 -1.61 -18.32
CA ALA A 60 23.98 -1.98 -18.74
C ALA A 60 23.46 -3.19 -17.96
N ASP A 61 24.30 -4.20 -17.73
CA ASP A 61 23.95 -5.39 -16.94
C ASP A 61 23.64 -5.05 -15.47
N ALA A 62 24.46 -4.17 -14.88
CA ALA A 62 24.23 -3.67 -13.53
C ALA A 62 22.93 -2.84 -13.45
N LEU A 63 22.68 -1.94 -14.41
CA LEU A 63 21.48 -1.11 -14.46
C LEU A 63 20.20 -1.95 -14.56
N ARG A 64 20.18 -3.00 -15.38
CA ARG A 64 19.03 -3.93 -15.45
C ARG A 64 18.74 -4.58 -14.10
N THR A 65 19.78 -4.93 -13.35
CA THR A 65 19.63 -5.53 -12.01
C THR A 65 19.06 -4.53 -11.00
N VAL A 66 19.53 -3.28 -11.04
CA VAL A 66 19.04 -2.20 -10.18
C VAL A 66 17.58 -1.87 -10.53
N GLU A 67 17.25 -1.75 -11.82
CA GLU A 67 15.89 -1.48 -12.28
C GLU A 67 14.90 -2.56 -11.81
N ALA A 68 15.24 -3.84 -12.00
CA ALA A 68 14.42 -4.95 -11.51
C ALA A 68 14.18 -4.87 -9.99
N SER A 69 15.19 -4.46 -9.22
CA SER A 69 15.09 -4.29 -7.77
C SER A 69 14.17 -3.12 -7.38
N VAL A 70 14.30 -1.97 -8.06
CA VAL A 70 13.44 -0.80 -7.83
C VAL A 70 11.99 -1.09 -8.22
N ARG A 71 11.74 -1.77 -9.35
CA ARG A 71 10.39 -2.19 -9.76
C ARG A 71 9.76 -3.13 -8.74
N ARG A 72 10.53 -4.10 -8.22
CA ARG A 72 10.07 -5.00 -7.15
C ARG A 72 9.72 -4.22 -5.88
N LEU A 73 10.55 -3.26 -5.48
CA LEU A 73 10.28 -2.43 -4.30
C LEU A 73 9.02 -1.57 -4.49
N SER A 74 8.81 -1.01 -5.69
CA SER A 74 7.57 -0.28 -6.01
C SER A 74 6.34 -1.16 -5.83
N GLY A 75 6.37 -2.40 -6.35
CA GLY A 75 5.26 -3.35 -6.18
C GLY A 75 4.96 -3.66 -4.72
N LEU A 76 5.99 -3.87 -3.89
CA LEU A 76 5.82 -4.08 -2.45
C LEU A 76 5.23 -2.85 -1.76
N VAL A 77 5.65 -1.64 -2.14
CA VAL A 77 5.09 -0.39 -1.60
C VAL A 77 3.62 -0.23 -1.99
N ASP A 78 3.24 -0.64 -3.20
CA ASP A 78 1.85 -0.62 -3.65
C ASP A 78 0.98 -1.66 -2.94
N GLU A 79 1.52 -2.85 -2.63
CA GLU A 79 0.83 -3.87 -1.81
C GLU A 79 0.58 -3.40 -0.36
N LEU A 80 1.46 -2.56 0.18
CA LEU A 80 1.34 -1.99 1.52
C LEU A 80 0.35 -0.83 1.60
N ASP A 81 -0.22 -0.38 0.49
CA ASP A 81 -1.18 0.71 0.49
C ASP A 81 -2.47 0.28 1.23
N PRO A 82 -2.84 0.93 2.34
CA PRO A 82 -4.03 0.58 3.10
C PRO A 82 -5.33 0.71 2.28
N ALA A 83 -5.35 1.50 1.20
CA ALA A 83 -6.48 1.57 0.28
C ALA A 83 -6.65 0.30 -0.58
N VAL A 84 -5.56 -0.43 -0.86
CA VAL A 84 -5.56 -1.68 -1.62
C VAL A 84 -6.02 -2.86 -0.74
N ALA A 85 -5.79 -2.79 0.58
CA ALA A 85 -6.25 -3.80 1.55
C ALA A 85 -7.74 -3.66 1.96
N ALA A 86 -8.33 -2.47 1.82
CA ALA A 86 -9.69 -2.16 2.26
C ALA A 86 -10.88 -2.74 1.45
N PRO A 87 -10.79 -3.12 0.15
CA PRO A 87 -11.98 -3.53 -0.61
C PRO A 87 -12.61 -4.85 -0.11
N ALA A 88 -11.85 -5.70 0.60
CA ALA A 88 -12.36 -6.97 1.09
C ALA A 88 -13.34 -6.85 2.28
N ARG A 89 -13.21 -5.81 3.13
CA ARG A 89 -14.06 -5.67 4.34
C ARG A 89 -15.43 -5.02 4.08
N ARG A 90 -15.55 -4.18 3.05
CA ARG A 90 -16.83 -3.50 2.70
C ARG A 90 -17.83 -4.42 2.01
N ALA A 91 -17.36 -5.44 1.30
CA ALA A 91 -18.22 -6.43 0.65
C ALA A 91 -18.91 -7.38 1.65
N ALA A 92 -18.27 -7.67 2.79
CA ALA A 92 -18.81 -8.57 3.81
C ALA A 92 -19.81 -7.90 4.76
N ALA A 93 -19.92 -6.56 4.77
CA ALA A 93 -20.80 -5.80 5.67
C ALA A 93 -22.12 -5.34 5.02
N GLN A 94 -22.33 -5.64 3.73
CA GLN A 94 -23.57 -5.36 3.00
C GLN A 94 -24.33 -6.66 2.78
N GLU A 95 -24.89 -7.24 3.85
CA GLU A 95 -25.99 -8.19 3.69
C GLU A 95 -27.28 -7.43 3.38
N PRO A 96 -28.11 -7.89 2.43
CA PRO A 96 -29.33 -7.21 2.05
C PRO A 96 -30.33 -7.30 3.20
N GLY A 97 -30.76 -6.14 3.70
CA GLY A 97 -31.81 -6.03 4.71
C GLY A 97 -33.10 -6.75 4.29
N PRO A 98 -33.92 -7.20 5.26
CA PRO A 98 -35.07 -8.04 5.00
C PRO A 98 -36.06 -7.27 4.12
N ARG A 99 -36.46 -7.90 3.01
CA ARG A 99 -37.60 -7.42 2.22
C ARG A 99 -38.87 -7.78 3.00
N ASP A 100 -39.30 -6.86 3.85
CA ASP A 100 -40.66 -6.91 4.41
C ASP A 100 -41.65 -6.62 3.28
N GLY A 101 -42.33 -7.68 2.87
CA GLY A 101 -43.39 -7.64 1.87
C GLY A 101 -44.16 -8.95 1.89
N ALA A 102 -45.08 -9.09 2.84
CA ALA A 102 -46.30 -9.90 2.76
C ALA A 102 -47.23 -9.55 3.91
#